data_AF-A0A7C7Y7M4-F1
#
_entry.id   AF-A0A7C7Y7M4-F1
#
_cell.length_a   1.000
_cell.length_b   1.000
_cell.length_c   1.000
_cell.angle_alpha   90.00
_cell.angle_beta   90.00
_cell.angle_gamma   90.00
#
_symmetry.space_group_name_H-M   'P 1'
#
loop_
_entity.id
_entity.type
_entity.pdbx_description
1 polymer ?
#
loop_
_entity_poly.entity_id
_entity_poly.type
_entity_poly.pdbx_seq_one_letter_code
_entity_poly.pdbx_strand_id
1 'polypeptide(L)'
;MGIRSIIHKMTAPSHYGESPSGPVKLILIINNGLKMGKGKIAAQAGHASVQATLKAGEKNPLALQAWLSSGQKKVCLKGDDADQLLALEKQAKEAGLLTSKIHDAGHTQIPSG
;
A
#
# COMPACT_ATOMS: atom_id res chain seq x y z
N MET A 1 6.68 13.86 14.09
CA MET A 1 7.27 14.27 12.80
C MET A 1 8.67 14.79 13.09
N GLY A 2 9.72 14.01 12.80
CA GLY A 2 11.09 14.29 13.24
C GLY A 2 11.90 15.16 12.27
N ILE A 3 12.99 15.73 12.78
CA ILE A 3 13.91 16.67 12.10
C ILE A 3 14.41 16.15 10.73
N ARG A 4 14.54 14.82 10.56
CA ARG A 4 14.89 14.19 9.26
C ARG A 4 13.90 14.49 8.14
N SER A 5 12.60 14.62 8.44
CA SER A 5 11.56 14.96 7.46
C SER A 5 11.67 16.41 6.96
N ILE A 6 12.28 17.29 7.75
CA ILE A 6 12.47 18.70 7.41
C ILE A 6 13.68 18.83 6.47
N ILE A 7 14.79 18.18 6.81
CA ILE A 7 16.03 18.22 6.02
C ILE A 7 15.80 17.61 4.63
N HIS A 8 15.12 16.47 4.54
CA HIS A 8 14.81 15.84 3.24
C HIS A 8 13.86 16.70 2.38
N LYS A 9 12.96 17.48 2.99
CA LYS A 9 12.07 18.40 2.25
C LYS A 9 12.84 19.57 1.63
N MET A 10 13.96 19.98 2.23
CA MET A 10 14.79 21.09 1.76
C MET A 10 15.81 20.67 0.70
N THR A 11 16.20 19.40 0.68
CA THR A 11 17.25 18.88 -0.24
C THR A 11 16.72 17.98 -1.36
N ALA A 12 15.46 17.56 -1.31
CA ALA A 12 14.86 16.76 -2.38
C ALA A 12 14.64 17.63 -3.63
N PRO A 13 15.02 17.16 -4.83
CA PRO A 13 14.73 17.88 -6.07
C PRO A 13 13.22 18.11 -6.19
N SER A 14 12.83 19.27 -6.72
CA SER A 14 11.43 19.59 -6.96
C SER A 14 10.84 18.55 -7.91
N HIS A 15 9.86 17.79 -7.45
CA HIS A 15 9.16 16.84 -8.30
C HIS A 15 8.29 17.62 -9.28
N TYR A 16 8.74 17.73 -10.53
CA TYR A 16 7.97 18.32 -11.62
C TYR A 16 6.88 17.33 -12.07
N GLY A 17 5.61 17.74 -11.98
CA GLY A 17 4.45 16.95 -12.39
C GLY A 17 3.15 17.51 -11.81
N GLU A 18 2.01 17.08 -12.33
CA GLU A 18 0.71 17.46 -11.76
C GLU A 18 0.45 16.67 -10.48
N SER A 19 0.18 17.38 -9.39
CA SER A 19 -0.35 16.76 -8.17
C SER A 19 -1.80 16.34 -8.40
N PRO A 20 -2.26 15.21 -7.82
CA PRO A 20 -3.66 14.82 -7.92
C PRO A 20 -4.58 15.95 -7.43
N SER A 21 -5.56 16.32 -8.25
CA SER A 21 -6.51 17.41 -7.95
C SER A 21 -7.59 17.04 -6.92
N GLY A 22 -7.68 15.75 -6.55
CA GLY A 22 -8.72 15.21 -5.68
C GLY A 22 -8.19 14.37 -4.51
N PRO A 23 -9.09 13.86 -3.66
CA PRO A 23 -8.71 13.09 -2.48
C PRO A 23 -8.00 11.79 -2.86
N VAL A 24 -6.80 11.58 -2.30
CA VAL A 24 -6.01 10.36 -2.51
C VAL A 24 -6.25 9.38 -1.35
N LYS A 25 -6.33 8.08 -1.65
CA LYS A 25 -6.51 7.01 -0.66
C LYS A 25 -5.71 5.76 -1.04
N LEU A 26 -5.30 5.00 -0.02
CA LEU A 26 -4.76 3.66 -0.18
C LEU A 26 -5.89 2.64 0.01
N ILE A 27 -6.05 1.72 -0.95
CA ILE A 27 -6.98 0.59 -0.84
C ILE A 27 -6.18 -0.65 -0.43
N LEU A 28 -6.65 -1.33 0.60
CA LEU A 28 -6.09 -2.59 1.09
C LEU A 28 -7.16 -3.67 0.85
N ILE A 29 -6.83 -4.67 0.02
CA ILE A 29 -7.76 -5.77 -0.28
C ILE A 29 -7.22 -7.02 0.38
N ILE A 30 -7.97 -7.54 1.36
CA ILE A 30 -7.57 -8.68 2.18
C ILE A 30 -8.26 -9.94 1.67
N ASN A 31 -7.48 -10.98 1.38
CA ASN A 31 -8.01 -12.30 1.04
C ASN A 31 -8.72 -12.90 2.27
N ASN A 32 -10.05 -12.91 2.22
CA ASN A 32 -10.94 -13.44 3.24
C ASN A 32 -11.05 -14.97 3.20
N GLY A 33 -10.70 -15.60 2.07
CA GLY A 33 -10.57 -17.05 1.92
C GLY A 33 -9.54 -17.66 2.86
N LEU A 34 -8.48 -16.93 3.23
CA LEU A 34 -7.44 -17.37 4.17
C LEU A 34 -7.87 -17.44 5.64
N LYS A 35 -9.09 -16.98 5.98
CA LYS A 35 -9.65 -16.98 7.36
C LYS A 35 -8.68 -16.46 8.43
N MET A 36 -7.88 -15.45 8.09
CA MET A 36 -6.88 -14.88 8.99
C MET A 36 -7.54 -14.25 10.24
N GLY A 37 -6.90 -14.44 11.40
CA GLY A 37 -7.28 -13.74 12.62
C GLY A 37 -7.03 -12.22 12.54
N LYS A 38 -7.76 -11.43 13.34
CA LYS A 38 -7.71 -9.95 13.31
C LYS A 38 -6.29 -9.39 13.43
N GLY A 39 -5.46 -9.96 14.32
CA GLY A 39 -4.06 -9.54 14.49
C GLY A 39 -3.20 -9.76 13.24
N LYS A 40 -3.37 -10.92 12.58
CA LYS A 40 -2.66 -11.25 11.34
C LYS A 40 -3.10 -10.33 10.19
N ILE A 41 -4.41 -10.04 10.09
CA ILE A 41 -4.93 -9.06 9.14
C ILE A 41 -4.31 -7.68 9.37
N ALA A 42 -4.24 -7.22 10.63
CA ALA A 42 -3.66 -5.92 10.96
C ALA A 42 -2.16 -5.85 10.59
N ALA A 43 -1.39 -6.90 10.88
CA ALA A 43 0.02 -6.98 10.52
C ALA A 43 0.22 -6.92 8.99
N GLN A 44 -0.54 -7.71 8.22
CA GLN A 44 -0.45 -7.71 6.76
C GLN A 44 -0.90 -6.38 6.14
N ALA A 45 -1.95 -5.75 6.68
CA ALA A 45 -2.37 -4.40 6.29
C ALA A 45 -1.27 -3.35 6.58
N GLY A 46 -0.56 -3.50 7.70
CA GLY A 46 0.62 -2.69 8.03
C GLY A 46 1.75 -2.85 7.03
N HIS A 47 2.14 -4.10 6.71
CA HIS A 47 3.16 -4.40 5.70
C HIS A 47 2.79 -3.83 4.32
N ALA A 48 1.54 -4.04 3.89
CA ALA A 48 1.01 -3.49 2.64
C ALA A 48 1.12 -1.96 2.59
N SER A 49 0.76 -1.29 3.70
CA SER A 49 0.81 0.17 3.80
C SER A 49 2.23 0.71 3.68
N VAL A 50 3.21 0.09 4.35
CA VAL A 50 4.62 0.51 4.28
C VAL A 50 5.17 0.28 2.88
N GLN A 51 4.94 -0.90 2.29
CA GLN A 51 5.42 -1.20 0.93
C GLN A 51 4.81 -0.26 -0.12
N ALA A 52 3.50 0.01 -0.05
CA ALA A 52 2.84 0.95 -0.94
C ALA A 52 3.40 2.38 -0.78
N THR A 53 3.70 2.79 0.45
CA THR A 53 4.29 4.11 0.76
C THR A 53 5.69 4.26 0.16
N LEU A 54 6.57 3.27 0.37
CA LEU A 54 7.93 3.27 -0.18
C LEU A 54 7.91 3.30 -1.71
N LYS A 55 7.10 2.43 -2.32
CA LYS A 55 6.92 2.38 -3.77
C LYS A 55 6.36 3.69 -4.34
N ALA A 56 5.40 4.31 -3.65
CA ALA A 56 4.88 5.61 -4.05
C ALA A 56 5.94 6.71 -3.94
N GLY A 57 6.81 6.68 -2.93
CA GLY A 57 7.94 7.61 -2.82
C GLY A 57 8.91 7.54 -4.00
N GLU A 58 9.15 6.33 -4.51
CA GLU A 58 10.02 6.11 -5.67
C GLU A 58 9.35 6.40 -7.02
N LYS A 59 8.05 6.07 -7.16
CA LYS A 59 7.37 6.05 -8.46
C LYS A 59 6.37 7.19 -8.68
N ASN A 60 5.78 7.71 -7.62
CA ASN A 60 4.81 8.83 -7.69
C ASN A 60 4.85 9.69 -6.39
N PRO A 61 5.96 10.43 -6.17
CA PRO A 61 6.19 11.21 -4.97
C PRO A 61 5.16 12.33 -4.75
N LEU A 62 4.59 12.89 -5.82
CA LEU A 62 3.51 13.89 -5.73
C LEU A 62 2.21 13.27 -5.19
N ALA A 63 1.82 12.09 -5.69
CA ALA A 63 0.67 11.38 -5.13
C ALA A 63 0.89 10.95 -3.68
N LEU A 64 2.12 10.55 -3.33
CA LEU A 64 2.48 10.27 -1.94
C LEU A 64 2.31 11.52 -1.05
N GLN A 65 2.83 12.68 -1.50
CA GLN A 65 2.69 13.92 -0.75
C GLN A 65 1.23 14.34 -0.57
N ALA A 66 0.41 14.23 -1.61
CA ALA A 66 -1.02 14.50 -1.55
C ALA A 66 -1.74 13.55 -0.57
N TRP A 67 -1.40 12.26 -0.60
CA TRP A 67 -1.94 11.27 0.35
C TRP A 67 -1.55 11.55 1.81
N LEU A 68 -0.27 11.86 2.06
CA LEU A 68 0.21 12.21 3.40
C LEU A 68 -0.46 13.49 3.93
N SER A 69 -0.62 14.50 3.05
CA SER A 69 -1.25 15.78 3.40
C SER A 69 -2.76 15.68 3.62
N SER A 70 -3.41 14.63 3.08
CA SER A 70 -4.84 14.34 3.25
C SER A 70 -5.14 13.36 4.39
N GLY A 71 -4.22 13.22 5.35
CA GLY A 71 -4.42 12.35 6.51
C GLY A 71 -4.28 10.86 6.20
N GLN A 72 -3.53 10.51 5.13
CA GLN A 72 -3.06 9.15 4.84
C GLN A 72 -4.17 8.08 4.86
N LYS A 73 -5.32 8.42 4.27
CA LYS A 73 -6.56 7.63 4.28
C LYS A 73 -6.32 6.21 3.75
N LYS A 74 -6.77 5.22 4.52
CA LYS A 74 -6.72 3.79 4.16
C LYS A 74 -8.15 3.24 4.19
N VAL A 75 -8.50 2.46 3.19
CA VAL A 75 -9.78 1.73 3.14
C VAL A 75 -9.47 0.25 3.00
N CYS A 76 -9.89 -0.53 3.98
CA CYS A 76 -9.71 -1.97 4.01
C CYS A 76 -10.97 -2.66 3.48
N LEU A 77 -10.81 -3.48 2.45
CA LEU A 77 -11.86 -4.23 1.77
C LEU A 77 -11.53 -5.72 1.82
N LYS A 78 -12.56 -6.54 1.62
CA LYS A 78 -12.41 -8.00 1.50
C LYS A 78 -12.35 -8.36 0.03
N GLY A 79 -11.47 -9.28 -0.31
CA GLY A 79 -11.57 -10.10 -1.51
C GLY A 79 -11.77 -11.57 -1.14
N ASP A 80 -12.34 -12.34 -2.03
CA ASP A 80 -12.80 -13.70 -1.77
C ASP A 80 -11.63 -14.69 -1.76
N ASP A 81 -10.73 -14.59 -2.73
CA ASP A 81 -9.61 -15.51 -2.93
C ASP A 81 -8.41 -14.84 -3.63
N ALA A 82 -7.36 -15.63 -3.89
CA ALA A 82 -6.15 -15.14 -4.53
C ALA A 82 -6.37 -14.71 -5.99
N ASP A 83 -7.24 -15.40 -6.73
CA ASP A 83 -7.48 -15.15 -8.15
C ASP A 83 -8.21 -13.82 -8.35
N GLN A 84 -9.20 -13.53 -7.50
CA GLN A 84 -9.87 -12.24 -7.48
C GLN A 84 -8.89 -11.10 -7.18
N LEU A 85 -7.99 -11.28 -6.21
CA LEU A 85 -6.95 -10.28 -5.89
C LEU A 85 -5.99 -10.06 -7.08
N LEU A 86 -5.61 -11.11 -7.81
CA LEU A 86 -4.77 -11.01 -9.01
C LEU A 86 -5.50 -10.29 -10.14
N ALA A 87 -6.79 -10.57 -10.34
CA ALA A 87 -7.61 -9.87 -11.32
C ALA A 87 -7.74 -8.38 -11.00
N LEU A 88 -7.99 -8.03 -9.73
CA LEU A 88 -8.05 -6.64 -9.26
C LEU A 88 -6.69 -5.93 -9.40
N GLU A 89 -5.59 -6.61 -9.12
CA GLU A 89 -4.24 -6.06 -9.34
C GLU A 89 -4.01 -5.75 -10.82
N LYS A 90 -4.40 -6.66 -11.72
CA LYS A 90 -4.28 -6.47 -13.17
C LYS A 90 -5.08 -5.25 -13.63
N GLN A 91 -6.36 -5.17 -13.26
CA GLN A 91 -7.23 -4.03 -13.59
C GLN A 91 -6.67 -2.71 -13.06
N ALA A 92 -6.15 -2.70 -11.83
CA ALA A 92 -5.55 -1.51 -11.24
C ALA A 92 -4.29 -1.06 -12.01
N LYS A 93 -3.43 -2.00 -12.42
CA LYS A 93 -2.25 -1.70 -13.25
C LYS A 93 -2.64 -1.15 -14.62
N GLU A 94 -3.65 -1.74 -15.27
CA GLU A 94 -4.19 -1.27 -16.55
C GLU A 94 -4.77 0.14 -16.44
N ALA A 95 -5.36 0.48 -15.28
CA ALA A 95 -5.82 1.83 -14.95
C ALA A 95 -4.70 2.80 -14.51
N GLY A 96 -3.43 2.39 -14.56
CA GLY A 96 -2.29 3.22 -14.20
C GLY A 96 -2.07 3.41 -12.69
N LEU A 97 -2.72 2.60 -11.84
CA LEU A 97 -2.57 2.67 -10.39
C LEU A 97 -1.33 1.92 -9.92
N LEU A 98 -0.63 2.48 -8.92
CA LEU A 98 0.43 1.78 -8.22
C LEU A 98 -0.17 0.67 -7.33
N THR A 99 0.25 -0.57 -7.56
CA THR A 99 -0.15 -1.73 -6.75
C THR A 99 1.04 -2.34 -6.03
N SER A 100 0.79 -2.93 -4.86
CA SER A 100 1.74 -3.75 -4.11
C SER A 100 1.06 -5.04 -3.68
N LYS A 101 1.71 -6.17 -3.96
CA LYS A 101 1.22 -7.49 -3.59
C LYS A 101 1.97 -7.97 -2.36
N ILE A 102 1.23 -8.37 -1.33
CA ILE A 102 1.81 -8.87 -0.09
C ILE A 102 1.62 -10.38 -0.04
N HIS A 103 2.74 -11.08 0.11
CA HIS A 103 2.79 -12.49 0.38
C HIS A 103 3.22 -12.69 1.82
N ASP A 104 2.49 -13.54 2.53
CA ASP A 104 2.95 -14.03 3.82
C ASP A 104 3.92 -15.20 3.57
N ALA A 105 5.17 -15.07 4.03
CA ALA A 105 6.17 -16.13 3.88
C ALA A 105 5.91 -17.36 4.76
N GLY A 106 4.89 -17.31 5.63
CA GLY A 106 4.44 -18.48 6.39
C GLY A 106 5.53 -19.08 7.28
N HIS A 107 6.20 -18.30 8.13
CA HIS A 107 7.05 -18.86 9.20
C HIS A 107 6.23 -19.34 10.42
N THR A 108 5.13 -20.04 10.17
CA THR A 108 4.37 -20.76 11.20
C THR A 108 4.35 -22.24 10.85
N GLN A 109 5.33 -22.94 11.44
CA GLN A 109 5.42 -24.37 11.72
C GLN A 109 4.77 -25.32 10.69
N ILE A 110 5.62 -25.86 9.82
CA ILE A 110 5.42 -27.18 9.23
C ILE A 110 5.47 -28.20 10.38
N PRO A 111 4.42 -28.99 10.68
CA PRO A 111 4.64 -30.32 11.18
C PRO A 111 5.12 -31.16 10.00
N SER A 112 6.24 -31.84 10.17
CA SER A 112 6.68 -32.89 9.25
C SER A 112 5.56 -33.92 9.05
N GLY A 113 5.18 -34.15 7.80
CA GLY A 113 4.20 -35.14 7.38
C GLY A 113 3.86 -34.98 5.90
#